data_AF-A0A8J7KSK6-F1
#
_entry.id   AF-A0A8J7KSK6-F1
#
_cell.length_a   1.000
_cell.length_b   1.000
_cell.length_c   1.000
_cell.angle_alpha   90.00
_cell.angle_beta   90.00
_cell.angle_gamma   90.00
#
_symmetry.space_group_name_H-M   'P 1'
#
loop_
_entity.id
_entity.type
_entity.pdbx_description
1 polymer ?
#
loop_
_entity_poly.entity_id
_entity_poly.type
_entity_poly.pdbx_seq_one_letter_code
_entity_poly.pdbx_strand_id
1 'polypeptide(L)'
;MITRQKFIARFPEFSEVSEERFNIFFEDAVLLMGKYESRWMTFYDVAQANLIAHFISINDGQIMGDSNPTVPVSRTDVDDVQVEYAVGQSVEGMDADLKSTSYGQAYIRWRNMAFAGPRVA
;
A
#
# COMPACT_ATOMS: atom_id res chain seq x y z
N MET A 1 -16.99 0.41 0.06
CA MET A 1 -16.48 -0.25 -1.15
C MET A 1 -15.88 0.76 -2.14
N ILE A 2 -14.59 0.60 -2.43
CA ILE A 2 -13.86 1.37 -3.44
C ILE A 2 -14.26 0.92 -4.87
N THR A 3 -14.39 1.87 -5.79
CA THR A 3 -14.60 1.61 -7.23
C THR A 3 -13.43 2.20 -8.02
N ARG A 4 -13.20 1.77 -9.27
CA ARG A 4 -12.14 2.32 -10.12
C ARG A 4 -12.20 3.85 -10.22
N GLN A 5 -13.40 4.42 -10.38
CA GLN A 5 -13.55 5.87 -10.45
C GLN A 5 -13.11 6.57 -9.16
N LYS A 6 -13.48 6.03 -7.99
CA LYS A 6 -13.04 6.58 -6.68
C LYS A 6 -11.55 6.37 -6.44
N PHE A 7 -11.00 5.27 -6.95
CA PHE A 7 -9.57 4.98 -6.90
C PHE A 7 -8.79 6.00 -7.73
N ILE A 8 -9.18 6.26 -8.98
CA ILE A 8 -8.55 7.28 -9.84
C ILE A 8 -8.72 8.68 -9.26
N ALA A 9 -9.88 9.00 -8.68
CA ALA A 9 -10.08 10.29 -8.02
C ALA A 9 -9.12 10.49 -6.82
N ARG A 10 -8.68 9.40 -6.18
CA ARG A 10 -7.71 9.43 -5.09
C ARG A 10 -6.26 9.43 -5.59
N PHE A 11 -6.00 8.71 -6.67
CA PHE A 11 -4.68 8.52 -7.27
C PHE A 11 -4.77 8.75 -8.80
N PRO A 12 -4.77 10.01 -9.25
CA PRO A 12 -4.93 10.35 -10.67
C PRO A 12 -3.85 9.73 -11.59
N GLU A 13 -2.67 9.42 -11.03
CA GLU A 13 -1.55 8.76 -11.70
C GLU A 13 -1.90 7.37 -12.25
N PHE A 14 -2.91 6.68 -11.71
CA PHE A 14 -3.36 5.37 -12.20
C PHE A 14 -4.52 5.45 -13.20
N SER A 15 -4.75 6.61 -13.83
CA SER A 15 -5.83 6.80 -14.80
C SER A 15 -5.75 5.87 -16.01
N GLU A 16 -4.53 5.47 -16.40
CA GLU A 16 -4.25 4.55 -17.51
C GLU A 16 -4.51 3.07 -17.17
N VAL A 17 -4.71 2.73 -15.88
CA VAL A 17 -4.99 1.36 -15.46
C VAL A 17 -6.37 0.95 -15.97
N SER A 18 -6.42 -0.14 -16.73
CA SER A 18 -7.67 -0.70 -17.26
C SER A 18 -8.58 -1.20 -16.14
N GLU A 19 -9.88 -1.34 -16.42
CA GLU A 19 -10.84 -1.81 -15.43
C GLU A 19 -10.58 -3.26 -15.02
N GLU A 20 -10.19 -4.11 -15.96
CA GLU A 20 -9.84 -5.50 -15.71
C GLU A 20 -8.63 -5.60 -14.79
N ARG A 21 -7.59 -4.80 -15.04
CA ARG A 21 -6.37 -4.79 -14.22
C ARG A 21 -6.65 -4.26 -12.81
N PHE A 22 -7.47 -3.22 -12.68
CA PHE A 22 -7.95 -2.75 -11.38
C PHE A 22 -8.72 -3.85 -10.63
N ASN A 23 -9.61 -4.57 -11.30
CA ASN A 23 -10.42 -5.62 -10.69
C ASN A 23 -9.57 -6.79 -10.16
N ILE A 24 -8.54 -7.20 -10.90
CA ILE A 24 -7.60 -8.24 -10.45
C ILE A 24 -6.93 -7.83 -9.13
N PHE A 25 -6.32 -6.64 -9.08
CA PHE A 25 -5.65 -6.19 -7.86
C PHE A 25 -6.62 -5.83 -6.73
N PHE A 26 -7.86 -5.47 -7.06
CA PHE A 26 -8.92 -5.33 -6.06
C PHE A 26 -9.23 -6.67 -5.39
N GLU A 27 -9.34 -7.76 -6.16
CA GLU A 27 -9.55 -9.11 -5.61
C GLU A 27 -8.38 -9.56 -4.73
N ASP A 28 -7.14 -9.29 -5.18
CA ASP A 28 -5.93 -9.56 -4.38
C ASP A 28 -5.92 -8.78 -3.06
N ALA A 29 -6.33 -7.50 -3.10
CA ALA A 29 -6.45 -6.68 -1.91
C ALA A 29 -7.52 -7.21 -0.94
N VAL A 30 -8.67 -7.67 -1.45
CA VAL A 30 -9.71 -8.33 -0.64
C VAL A 30 -9.20 -9.62 -0.01
N LEU A 31 -8.39 -10.40 -0.72
CA LEU A 31 -7.79 -11.64 -0.21
C LEU A 31 -6.88 -11.35 0.99
N LEU A 32 -6.04 -10.32 0.91
CA LEU A 32 -5.11 -9.96 1.98
C LEU A 32 -5.81 -9.29 3.17
N MET A 33 -6.74 -8.37 2.92
CA MET A 33 -7.42 -7.61 3.98
C MET A 33 -8.57 -8.39 4.65
N GLY A 34 -9.06 -9.42 3.96
CA GLY A 34 -10.26 -10.16 4.33
C GLY A 34 -11.55 -9.42 3.97
N LYS A 35 -12.65 -10.17 3.91
CA LYS A 35 -13.99 -9.68 3.50
C LYS A 35 -14.73 -8.91 4.59
N TYR A 36 -14.28 -8.98 5.84
CA TYR A 36 -14.96 -8.35 6.98
C TYR A 36 -14.53 -6.89 7.14
N GLU A 37 -15.18 -6.00 6.40
CA GLU A 37 -14.88 -4.56 6.42
C GLU A 37 -14.97 -3.95 7.83
N SER A 38 -15.88 -4.45 8.67
CA SER A 38 -16.10 -3.97 10.05
C SER A 38 -14.87 -4.09 10.95
N ARG A 39 -13.92 -4.99 10.63
CA ARG A 39 -12.65 -5.12 11.35
C ARG A 39 -11.72 -3.93 11.15
N TRP A 40 -11.94 -3.16 10.09
CA TRP A 40 -11.11 -2.03 9.69
C TRP A 40 -11.68 -0.67 10.12
N MET A 41 -12.67 -0.67 11.02
CA MET A 41 -13.38 0.54 11.46
C MET A 41 -13.94 1.30 10.23
N THR A 42 -13.56 2.57 10.05
CA THR A 42 -13.93 3.39 8.89
C THR A 42 -12.82 3.48 7.83
N PHE A 43 -11.73 2.71 7.99
CA PHE A 43 -10.53 2.82 7.16
C PHE A 43 -10.46 1.79 6.02
N TYR A 44 -11.44 0.90 5.88
CA TYR A 44 -11.37 -0.20 4.90
C TYR A 44 -11.11 0.31 3.47
N ASP A 45 -11.95 1.22 2.96
CA ASP A 45 -11.85 1.72 1.59
C ASP A 45 -10.53 2.44 1.32
N VAL A 46 -10.02 3.20 2.31
CA VAL A 46 -8.74 3.92 2.15
C VAL A 46 -7.55 2.97 2.25
N ALA A 47 -7.58 1.99 3.15
CA ALA A 47 -6.55 0.98 3.24
C ALA A 47 -6.49 0.12 1.97
N GLN A 48 -7.66 -0.30 1.47
CA GLN A 48 -7.78 -1.09 0.25
C GLN A 48 -7.26 -0.34 -0.98
N ALA A 49 -7.61 0.94 -1.12
CA ALA A 49 -7.09 1.76 -2.22
C ALA A 49 -5.56 1.87 -2.18
N ASN A 50 -4.95 2.03 -1.01
CA ASN A 50 -3.49 2.09 -0.88
C ASN A 50 -2.84 0.73 -1.19
N LEU A 51 -3.47 -0.37 -0.82
CA LEU A 51 -2.96 -1.71 -1.13
C LEU A 51 -3.04 -2.02 -2.63
N ILE A 52 -4.14 -1.64 -3.29
CA ILE A 52 -4.29 -1.78 -4.75
C ILE A 52 -3.20 -0.97 -5.47
N ALA A 53 -3.00 0.28 -5.06
CA ALA A 53 -1.96 1.14 -5.64
C ALA A 53 -0.56 0.54 -5.47
N HIS A 54 -0.25 -0.02 -4.30
CA HIS A 54 1.01 -0.72 -4.06
C HIS A 54 1.23 -1.89 -5.04
N PHE A 55 0.24 -2.76 -5.21
CA PHE A 55 0.36 -3.91 -6.12
C PHE A 55 0.54 -3.49 -7.57
N ILE A 56 -0.18 -2.45 -8.02
CA ILE A 56 0.00 -1.90 -9.38
C ILE A 56 1.42 -1.36 -9.53
N SER A 57 1.92 -0.57 -8.57
CA SER A 57 3.27 0.01 -8.64
C SER A 57 4.37 -1.05 -8.68
N ILE A 58 4.26 -2.11 -7.89
CA ILE A 58 5.22 -3.23 -7.92
C ILE A 58 5.16 -3.95 -9.27
N ASN A 59 3.96 -4.23 -9.77
CA ASN A 59 3.82 -4.93 -11.04
C ASN A 59 4.34 -4.10 -12.22
N ASP A 60 4.10 -2.79 -12.25
CA ASP A 60 4.65 -1.89 -13.26
C ASP A 60 6.19 -1.81 -13.19
N GLY A 61 6.76 -1.74 -11.98
CA GLY A 61 8.22 -1.77 -11.79
C GLY A 61 8.87 -3.07 -12.29
N GLN A 62 8.21 -4.21 -12.08
CA GLN A 62 8.67 -5.50 -12.60
C GLN A 62 8.60 -5.58 -14.13
N ILE A 63 7.55 -5.03 -14.74
CA ILE A 63 7.39 -4.99 -16.21
C ILE A 63 8.46 -4.10 -16.86
N MET A 64 8.86 -3.01 -16.21
CA MET A 64 9.90 -2.10 -16.68
C MET A 64 11.33 -2.67 -16.56
N GLY A 65 11.49 -3.90 -16.08
CA GLY A 65 12.78 -4.59 -16.03
C GLY A 65 13.69 -4.16 -14.88
N ASP A 66 13.17 -3.40 -13.91
CA ASP A 66 13.87 -3.13 -12.65
C ASP A 66 13.73 -4.34 -11.73
N SER A 67 14.47 -5.41 -12.05
CA SER A 67 14.57 -6.63 -11.24
C SER A 67 15.44 -6.43 -9.99
N ASN A 68 15.56 -5.20 -9.50
CA ASN A 68 16.17 -4.96 -8.21
C ASN A 68 15.23 -5.51 -7.13
N PRO A 69 15.74 -6.31 -6.17
CA PRO A 69 14.91 -6.76 -5.06
C PRO A 69 14.27 -5.52 -4.45
N THR A 70 12.96 -5.55 -4.29
CA THR A 70 12.10 -4.52 -3.71
C THR A 70 12.58 -4.22 -2.29
N VAL A 71 13.66 -3.44 -2.16
CA VAL A 71 14.29 -3.08 -0.89
C VAL A 71 13.35 -2.08 -0.21
N PRO A 72 13.09 -2.20 1.11
CA PRO A 72 12.36 -1.18 1.83
C PRO A 72 12.97 0.19 1.54
N VAL A 73 12.16 1.16 1.11
CA VAL A 73 12.63 2.52 0.83
C VAL A 73 13.02 3.15 2.16
N SER A 74 14.28 3.00 2.55
CA SER A 74 14.89 3.67 3.70
C SER A 74 15.49 5.01 3.30
N ARG A 75 15.62 5.29 2.00
CA ARG A 75 16.21 6.52 1.48
C ARG A 75 15.68 6.84 0.08
N THR A 76 15.04 7.99 -0.06
CA THR A 76 14.81 8.63 -1.36
C THR A 76 15.47 9.99 -1.30
N ASP A 77 16.53 10.19 -2.07
CA ASP A 77 17.16 11.51 -2.20
C ASP A 77 16.30 12.33 -3.18
N VAL A 78 15.54 13.29 -2.66
CA VAL A 78 14.89 14.35 -3.43
C VAL A 78 15.41 15.67 -2.88
N ASP A 79 16.33 16.28 -3.63
CA ASP A 79 16.85 17.64 -3.50
C ASP A 79 16.74 18.27 -2.08
N ASP A 80 17.78 18.04 -1.27
CA ASP A 80 18.08 18.69 0.02
C ASP A 80 17.08 18.59 1.19
N VAL A 81 16.13 17.64 1.18
CA VAL A 81 15.33 17.31 2.38
C VAL A 81 15.47 15.85 2.77
N GLN A 82 16.30 15.58 3.79
CA GLN A 82 16.38 14.25 4.40
C GLN A 82 15.18 14.02 5.32
N VAL A 83 14.25 13.18 4.90
CA VAL A 83 13.15 12.72 5.76
C VAL A 83 13.49 11.32 6.28
N GLU A 84 14.09 11.27 7.46
CA GLU A 84 14.39 10.02 8.15
C GLU A 84 13.13 9.54 8.90
N TYR A 85 12.41 8.57 8.32
CA TYR A 85 11.30 7.92 9.01
C TYR A 85 11.86 6.84 9.94
N ALA A 86 11.74 7.03 11.25
CA ALA A 86 12.11 6.03 12.25
C ALA A 86 11.23 4.78 12.09
N VAL A 87 11.75 3.77 11.38
CA VAL A 87 11.10 2.46 11.27
C VAL A 87 11.44 1.67 12.53
N GLY A 88 10.53 1.62 13.49
CA GLY A 88 10.61 0.68 14.60
C GLY A 88 10.78 -0.75 14.08
N GLN A 89 11.69 -1.52 14.69
CA GLN A 89 12.02 -2.90 14.33
C GLN A 89 10.77 -3.71 14.02
N SER A 90 10.51 -3.98 12.74
CA SER A 90 9.42 -4.85 12.30
C SER A 90 9.98 -6.22 11.99
N VAL A 91 9.33 -7.24 12.55
CA VAL A 91 9.45 -8.67 12.24
C VAL A 91 9.86 -8.88 10.78
N GLU A 92 11.13 -9.24 10.60
CA GLU A 92 11.82 -9.30 9.31
C GLU A 92 11.18 -10.32 8.37
N GLY A 93 10.75 -9.88 7.19
CA GLY A 93 10.32 -10.75 6.09
C GLY A 93 9.04 -10.31 5.39
N MET A 94 7.88 -10.38 6.07
CA MET A 94 6.57 -10.22 5.39
C MET A 94 6.20 -8.79 5.04
N ASP A 95 6.60 -7.80 5.83
CA ASP A 95 6.24 -6.40 5.60
C ASP A 95 7.28 -5.63 4.75
N ALA A 96 8.39 -6.27 4.37
CA ALA A 96 9.46 -5.61 3.61
C ALA A 96 8.95 -5.14 2.23
N ASP A 97 8.17 -5.99 1.56
CA ASP A 97 7.51 -5.68 0.29
C ASP A 97 6.54 -4.49 0.43
N LEU A 98 5.68 -4.51 1.45
CA LEU A 98 4.76 -3.41 1.74
C LEU A 98 5.48 -2.08 2.04
N LYS A 99 6.74 -2.09 2.47
CA LYS A 99 7.50 -0.86 2.75
C LYS A 99 8.24 -0.26 1.56
N SER A 100 8.18 -0.91 0.41
CA SER A 100 8.91 -0.50 -0.79
C SER A 100 8.23 0.59 -1.63
N THR A 101 6.96 0.88 -1.35
CA THR A 101 6.23 1.96 -2.01
C THR A 101 5.59 2.86 -0.94
N SER A 102 5.38 4.13 -1.28
CA SER A 102 4.65 5.06 -0.42
C SER A 102 3.22 4.57 -0.14
N TYR A 103 2.56 3.94 -1.11
CA TYR A 103 1.23 3.35 -0.96
C TYR A 103 1.21 2.18 0.04
N GLY A 104 2.20 1.29 -0.03
CA GLY A 104 2.29 0.16 0.90
C GLY A 104 2.59 0.62 2.33
N GLN A 105 3.43 1.65 2.50
CA GLN A 105 3.65 2.29 3.81
C GLN A 105 2.37 2.94 4.36
N ALA A 106 1.60 3.61 3.50
CA ALA A 106 0.30 4.16 3.87
C ALA A 106 -0.71 3.06 4.25
N TYR A 107 -0.73 1.93 3.54
CA TYR A 107 -1.51 0.76 3.91
C TYR A 107 -1.13 0.23 5.31
N ILE A 108 0.17 0.08 5.60
CA ILE A 108 0.65 -0.34 6.93
C ILE A 108 0.15 0.62 8.01
N ARG A 109 0.18 1.94 7.75
CA ARG A 109 -0.33 2.95 8.70
C ARG A 109 -1.81 2.70 9.01
N TRP A 110 -2.66 2.47 8.01
CA TRP A 110 -4.08 2.19 8.22
C TRP A 110 -4.30 0.85 8.91
N ARG A 111 -3.56 -0.20 8.53
CA ARG A 111 -3.59 -1.51 9.20
C ARG A 111 -3.25 -1.36 10.68
N ASN A 112 -2.20 -0.61 11.00
CA ASN A 112 -1.82 -0.35 12.39
C ASN A 112 -2.86 0.48 13.14
N MET A 113 -3.56 1.42 12.49
CA MET A 113 -4.67 2.14 13.13
C MET A 113 -5.88 1.24 13.42
N ALA A 114 -6.20 0.33 12.49
CA ALA A 114 -7.32 -0.59 12.63
C ALA A 114 -7.07 -1.73 13.64
N PHE A 115 -5.81 -2.19 13.75
CA PHE A 115 -5.46 -3.40 14.52
C PHE A 115 -4.46 -3.16 15.64
N ALA A 116 -4.08 -1.91 15.95
CA ALA A 116 -3.32 -1.64 17.16
C ALA A 116 -4.15 -2.11 18.37
N GLY A 117 -3.63 -3.11 19.08
CA GLY A 117 -4.14 -3.51 20.40
C GLY A 117 -3.99 -2.36 21.42
N PRO A 118 -4.30 -2.60 22.71
CA PRO A 118 -4.22 -1.58 23.74
C PRO A 118 -2.84 -0.92 23.71
N ARG A 119 -2.78 0.36 23.35
CA ARG A 119 -1.57 1.17 23.51
C ARG A 119 -1.51 1.46 25.00
N VAL A 120 -0.76 0.66 25.74
CA VAL A 120 -0.41 1.00 27.13
C VAL A 120 0.34 2.32 27.06
N ALA A 121 -0.29 3.37 27.59
CA ALA A 121 0.30 4.69 27.76
C ALA A 121 1.17 4.72 29.02
#